data_AF-A0A538I0G9-F1
#
_entry.id   AF-A0A538I0G9-F1
#
_cell.length_a   1.000
_cell.length_b   1.000
_cell.length_c   1.000
_cell.angle_alpha   90.00
_cell.angle_beta   90.00
_cell.angle_gamma   90.00
#
_symmetry.space_group_name_H-M   'P 1'
#
loop_
_entity.id
_entity.type
_entity.pdbx_description
1 polymer ?
#
loop_
_entity_poly.entity_id
_entity_poly.type
_entity_poly.pdbx_seq_one_letter_code
_entity_poly.pdbx_strand_id
1 'polypeptide(L)'
;MVQRGRRAVYEPAAIASEKPTPTNETEYRRKVRMFEHCWLITLRGSMLRRLPPGYLAAILSHRVLRYASGVLHLVLLGTSIALAVDGWPYQAVLAGQVALIVAAAAGQPVARYYTLVSWATAQALVNYLRRGVPAVWDPAATR
;
A
#
# COMPACT_ATOMS: atom_id res chain seq x y z
N MET A 1 -7.38 -16.07 14.22
CA MET A 1 -7.14 -17.52 14.05
C MET A 1 -5.72 -17.90 14.44
N VAL A 2 -4.70 -17.41 13.74
CA VAL A 2 -3.28 -17.75 14.02
C VAL A 2 -2.83 -17.40 15.44
N GLN A 3 -3.28 -16.25 15.95
CA GLN A 3 -3.05 -15.84 17.34
C GLN A 3 -3.64 -16.80 18.40
N ARG A 4 -4.53 -17.71 17.99
CA ARG A 4 -5.12 -18.77 18.81
C ARG A 4 -4.50 -20.15 18.51
N GLY A 5 -3.30 -20.20 17.94
CA GLY A 5 -2.56 -21.46 17.66
C GLY A 5 -3.00 -22.24 16.42
N ARG A 6 -3.94 -21.72 15.63
CA ARG A 6 -4.41 -22.38 14.40
C ARG A 6 -3.54 -22.00 13.20
N ARG A 7 -3.43 -22.88 12.19
CA ARG A 7 -2.61 -22.65 10.98
C ARG A 7 -3.42 -21.94 9.89
N ALA A 8 -2.83 -20.91 9.26
CA ALA A 8 -3.37 -20.34 8.02
C ALA A 8 -2.80 -21.15 6.84
N VAL A 9 -3.66 -21.90 6.16
CA VAL A 9 -3.30 -22.77 5.04
C VAL A 9 -3.96 -22.21 3.77
N TYR A 10 -3.20 -22.12 2.68
CA TYR A 10 -3.71 -21.73 1.37
C TYR A 10 -4.41 -22.94 0.73
N GLU A 11 -5.62 -22.74 0.22
CA GLU A 11 -6.40 -23.76 -0.50
C GLU A 11 -6.43 -23.41 -2.00
N PRO A 12 -5.65 -24.09 -2.85
CA PRO A 12 -5.56 -23.77 -4.27
C PRO A 12 -6.89 -23.93 -5.03
N ALA A 13 -7.79 -24.80 -4.56
CA ALA A 13 -9.08 -25.02 -5.20
C ALA A 13 -10.13 -23.94 -4.84
N ALA A 14 -9.87 -23.08 -3.86
CA ALA A 14 -10.77 -22.00 -3.46
C ALA A 14 -10.68 -20.82 -4.44
N ILE A 15 -11.42 -20.91 -5.54
CA ILE A 15 -11.45 -19.90 -6.61
C ILE A 15 -12.66 -18.97 -6.42
N ALA A 16 -12.42 -17.66 -6.49
CA ALA A 16 -13.46 -16.63 -6.52
C ALA A 16 -13.25 -15.72 -7.74
N SER A 17 -14.33 -15.33 -8.41
CA SER A 17 -14.31 -14.37 -9.52
C SER A 17 -15.07 -13.09 -9.14
N GLU A 18 -14.46 -11.95 -9.45
CA GLU A 18 -15.06 -10.63 -9.25
C GLU A 18 -14.83 -9.81 -10.51
N LYS A 19 -15.78 -8.93 -10.87
CA LYS A 19 -15.59 -7.99 -11.97
C LYS A 19 -14.52 -6.97 -11.57
N PRO A 20 -13.52 -6.70 -12.43
CA PRO A 20 -12.53 -5.67 -12.15
C PRO A 20 -13.20 -4.30 -12.10
N THR A 21 -12.63 -3.40 -11.29
CA THR A 21 -13.04 -1.99 -11.29
C THR A 21 -12.84 -1.35 -12.66
N PRO A 22 -13.77 -0.49 -13.11
CA PRO A 22 -13.78 0.01 -14.48
C PRO A 22 -12.64 0.99 -14.80
N THR A 23 -12.08 1.67 -13.80
CA THR A 23 -11.02 2.67 -14.00
C THR A 23 -9.99 2.67 -12.87
N ASN A 24 -8.80 3.18 -13.16
CA ASN A 24 -7.73 3.36 -12.17
C ASN A 24 -8.14 4.29 -11.02
N GLU A 25 -8.95 5.32 -11.28
CA GLU A 25 -9.44 6.24 -10.25
C GLU A 25 -10.42 5.54 -9.31
N THR A 26 -11.24 4.64 -9.85
CA THR A 26 -12.16 3.83 -9.06
C THR A 26 -11.40 2.83 -8.19
N GLU A 27 -10.40 2.16 -8.75
CA GLU A 27 -9.50 1.29 -7.99
C GLU A 27 -8.70 2.07 -6.94
N TYR A 28 -8.20 3.26 -7.27
CA TYR A 28 -7.49 4.13 -6.33
C TYR A 28 -8.38 4.46 -5.12
N ARG A 29 -9.62 4.93 -5.33
CA ARG A 29 -10.55 5.21 -4.23
C ARG A 29 -10.83 3.97 -3.39
N ARG A 30 -11.00 2.81 -4.02
CA ARG A 30 -11.17 1.52 -3.32
C ARG A 30 -9.94 1.17 -2.49
N LYS A 31 -8.73 1.32 -3.05
CA LYS A 31 -7.45 1.06 -2.35
C LYS A 31 -7.24 2.00 -1.18
N VAL A 32 -7.56 3.29 -1.30
CA VAL A 32 -7.49 4.24 -0.17
C VAL A 32 -8.35 3.74 1.00
N ARG A 33 -9.63 3.41 0.76
CA ARG A 33 -10.52 2.89 1.82
C ARG A 33 -10.02 1.57 2.42
N MET A 34 -9.52 0.67 1.57
CA MET A 34 -8.94 -0.61 2.01
C MET A 34 -7.72 -0.37 2.92
N PHE A 35 -6.82 0.55 2.54
CA PHE A 35 -5.62 0.84 3.30
C PHE A 35 -5.90 1.61 4.59
N GLU A 36 -6.96 2.42 4.67
CA GLU A 36 -7.39 3.05 5.93
C GLU A 36 -7.67 1.98 7.00
N HIS A 37 -8.39 0.92 6.62
CA HIS A 37 -8.63 -0.24 7.50
C HIS A 37 -7.34 -1.02 7.81
N CYS A 38 -6.45 -1.16 6.82
CA CYS A 38 -5.16 -1.82 7.04
C CYS A 38 -4.31 -1.07 8.08
N TRP A 39 -4.29 0.26 8.03
CA TRP A 39 -3.61 1.10 9.03
C TRP A 39 -4.23 0.97 10.40
N LEU A 40 -5.58 0.99 10.51
CA LEU A 40 -6.27 0.74 11.78
C LEU A 40 -5.87 -0.62 12.39
N ILE A 41 -5.89 -1.69 11.61
CA ILE A 41 -5.53 -3.03 12.09
C ILE A 41 -4.04 -3.11 12.47
N THR A 42 -3.17 -2.44 11.72
CA THR A 42 -1.73 -2.45 11.97
C THR A 42 -1.39 -1.68 13.24
N LEU A 43 -1.96 -0.49 13.41
CA LEU A 43 -1.61 0.44 14.51
C LEU A 43 -2.40 0.16 15.79
N ARG A 44 -3.64 -0.32 15.70
CA ARG A 44 -4.50 -0.61 16.86
C ARG A 44 -4.94 -2.07 16.97
N GLY A 45 -4.98 -2.82 15.87
CA GLY A 45 -5.61 -4.14 15.79
C GLY A 45 -4.81 -5.33 16.31
N SER A 46 -3.77 -5.13 17.12
CA SER A 46 -2.95 -6.20 17.73
C SER A 46 -2.38 -7.24 16.74
N MET A 47 -2.34 -6.91 15.44
CA MET A 47 -2.09 -7.85 14.33
C MET A 47 -0.77 -8.60 14.46
N LEU A 48 0.25 -7.98 15.04
CA LEU A 48 1.58 -8.54 15.21
C LEU A 48 1.77 -9.36 16.49
N ARG A 49 0.76 -9.40 17.38
CA ARG A 49 0.87 -10.12 18.66
C ARG A 49 0.64 -11.62 18.47
N ARG A 50 1.36 -12.43 19.26
CA ARG A 50 1.15 -13.89 19.38
C ARG A 50 1.24 -14.62 18.03
N LEU A 51 2.14 -14.19 17.16
CA LEU A 51 2.40 -14.84 15.88
C LEU A 51 3.65 -15.73 15.96
N PRO A 52 3.65 -16.94 15.39
CA PRO A 52 4.86 -17.74 15.22
C PRO A 52 5.90 -16.98 14.37
N PRO A 53 7.22 -17.15 14.60
CA PRO A 53 8.26 -16.37 13.92
C PRO A 53 8.17 -16.35 12.40
N GLY A 54 7.95 -17.52 11.77
CA GLY A 54 7.81 -17.60 10.31
C GLY A 54 6.58 -16.86 9.77
N TYR A 55 5.46 -16.92 10.49
CA TYR A 55 4.25 -16.19 10.10
C TYR A 55 4.42 -14.68 10.34
N LEU A 56 5.09 -14.28 11.43
CA LEU A 56 5.42 -12.88 11.69
C LEU A 56 6.28 -12.31 10.56
N ALA A 57 7.32 -13.02 10.13
CA ALA A 57 8.16 -12.62 9.01
C ALA A 57 7.35 -12.40 7.72
N ALA A 58 6.46 -13.32 7.38
CA ALA A 58 5.57 -13.19 6.23
C ALA A 58 4.63 -11.97 6.35
N ILE A 59 4.11 -11.69 7.55
CA ILE A 59 3.27 -10.52 7.80
C ILE A 59 4.06 -9.22 7.66
N LEU A 60 5.28 -9.16 8.20
CA LEU A 60 6.13 -7.99 8.09
C LEU A 60 6.52 -7.73 6.63
N SER A 61 7.00 -8.77 5.92
CA SER A 61 7.46 -8.64 4.53
C SER A 61 6.35 -8.31 3.54
N HIS A 62 5.17 -8.92 3.67
CA HIS A 62 4.10 -8.77 2.67
C HIS A 62 3.05 -7.74 3.03
N ARG A 63 2.70 -7.59 4.31
CA ARG A 63 1.62 -6.68 4.71
C ARG A 63 2.19 -5.36 5.18
N VAL A 64 3.08 -5.37 6.17
CA VAL A 64 3.58 -4.12 6.75
C VAL A 64 4.37 -3.31 5.73
N LEU A 65 5.32 -3.92 5.01
CA LEU A 65 6.04 -3.21 3.94
C LEU A 65 5.12 -2.75 2.81
N ARG A 66 4.11 -3.54 2.45
CA ARG A 66 3.11 -3.13 1.45
C ARG A 66 2.29 -1.94 1.91
N TYR A 67 1.91 -1.87 3.18
CA TYR A 67 1.16 -0.73 3.73
C TYR A 67 2.04 0.50 3.88
N ALA A 68 3.33 0.30 4.17
CA ALA A 68 4.31 1.39 4.30
C ALA A 68 4.88 1.87 2.95
N SER A 69 4.58 1.22 1.83
CA SER A 69 5.28 1.45 0.56
C SER A 69 5.25 2.90 0.08
N GLY A 70 4.11 3.59 0.22
CA GLY A 70 4.00 5.01 -0.13
C GLY A 70 4.86 5.90 0.78
N VAL A 71 4.88 5.63 2.09
CA VAL A 71 5.73 6.37 3.04
C VAL A 71 7.20 6.11 2.74
N LEU A 72 7.58 4.85 2.46
CA LEU A 72 8.95 4.49 2.10
C LEU A 72 9.40 5.18 0.80
N HIS A 73 8.52 5.32 -0.19
CA HIS A 73 8.82 6.10 -1.40
C HIS A 73 9.01 7.59 -1.14
N LEU A 74 8.20 8.18 -0.25
CA LEU A 74 8.36 9.58 0.13
C LEU A 74 9.68 9.81 0.89
N VAL A 75 10.02 8.91 1.81
CA VAL A 75 11.32 8.93 2.51
C VAL A 75 12.45 8.78 1.51
N LEU A 76 12.38 7.78 0.61
CA LEU A 76 13.40 7.56 -0.42
C LEU A 76 13.58 8.78 -1.32
N LEU A 77 12.49 9.45 -1.72
CA LEU A 77 12.54 10.67 -2.52
C LEU A 77 13.21 11.80 -1.74
N GLY A 78 12.80 12.03 -0.49
CA GLY A 78 13.41 13.04 0.37
C GLY A 78 14.90 12.80 0.60
N THR A 79 15.30 11.56 0.89
CA THR A 79 16.72 11.21 1.07
C THR A 79 17.50 11.32 -0.23
N SER A 80 16.93 10.94 -1.37
CA SER A 80 17.63 11.03 -2.67
C SER A 80 17.83 12.48 -3.10
N ILE A 81 16.89 13.37 -2.81
CA ILE A 81 17.06 14.82 -3.01
C ILE A 81 18.16 15.37 -2.11
N ALA A 82 18.15 15.03 -0.81
CA ALA A 82 19.14 15.52 0.14
C ALA A 82 20.57 15.09 -0.23
N LEU A 83 20.73 13.84 -0.70
CA LEU A 83 22.03 13.24 -1.02
C LEU A 83 22.44 13.41 -2.50
N ALA A 84 21.63 14.08 -3.33
CA ALA A 84 21.93 14.22 -4.77
C ALA A 84 23.26 14.95 -5.05
N VAL A 85 23.74 15.75 -4.09
CA VAL A 85 25.03 16.47 -4.17
C VAL A 85 26.23 15.58 -3.81
N ASP A 86 26.01 14.46 -3.14
CA ASP A 86 27.08 13.61 -2.57
C ASP A 86 27.58 12.52 -3.54
N GLY A 87 27.00 12.43 -4.74
CA GLY A 87 27.52 11.57 -5.81
C GLY A 87 26.49 11.01 -6.77
N TRP A 88 27.00 10.42 -7.85
CA TRP A 88 26.20 9.86 -8.94
C TRP A 88 25.19 8.77 -8.53
N PRO A 89 25.40 7.93 -7.50
CA PRO A 89 24.40 6.91 -7.14
C PRO A 89 23.07 7.52 -6.71
N TYR A 90 23.11 8.59 -5.92
CA TYR A 90 21.91 9.30 -5.46
C TYR A 90 21.22 10.05 -6.60
N GLN A 91 21.99 10.62 -7.51
CA GLN A 91 21.47 11.27 -8.72
C GLN A 91 20.77 10.26 -9.64
N ALA A 92 21.34 9.06 -9.82
CA ALA A 92 20.73 8.00 -10.62
C ALA A 92 19.41 7.50 -10.01
N VAL A 93 19.37 7.30 -8.69
CA VAL A 93 18.12 6.93 -7.99
C VAL A 93 17.07 8.03 -8.14
N LEU A 94 17.44 9.29 -7.88
CA LEU A 94 16.53 10.43 -8.02
C LEU A 94 16.01 10.55 -9.46
N ALA A 95 16.87 10.41 -10.47
CA ALA A 95 16.48 10.41 -11.87
C ALA A 95 15.48 9.29 -12.19
N GLY A 96 15.69 8.08 -11.65
CA GLY A 96 14.75 6.97 -11.77
C GLY A 96 13.38 7.27 -11.13
N GLN A 97 13.36 7.90 -9.95
CA GLN A 97 12.12 8.32 -9.29
C GLN A 97 11.37 9.38 -10.11
N VAL A 98 12.09 10.38 -10.63
CA VAL A 98 11.52 11.42 -11.51
C VAL A 98 10.98 10.79 -12.79
N ALA A 99 11.74 9.89 -13.43
CA ALA A 99 11.32 9.19 -14.64
C ALA A 99 10.03 8.38 -14.42
N LEU A 100 9.90 7.70 -13.28
CA LEU A 100 8.67 6.98 -12.91
C LEU A 100 7.48 7.93 -12.79
N ILE A 101 7.64 9.07 -12.12
CA ILE A 101 6.58 10.07 -11.94
C ILE A 101 6.18 10.67 -13.30
N VAL A 102 7.16 11.03 -14.13
CA VAL A 102 6.94 11.56 -15.48
C VAL A 102 6.21 10.53 -16.35
N ALA A 103 6.63 9.26 -16.34
CA ALA A 103 5.96 8.19 -17.07
C ALA A 103 4.51 8.00 -16.61
N ALA A 104 4.27 8.05 -15.30
CA ALA A 104 2.92 7.98 -14.73
C ALA A 104 2.04 9.16 -15.19
N ALA A 105 2.58 10.38 -15.18
CA ALA A 105 1.90 11.59 -15.67
C ALA A 105 1.63 11.55 -17.17
N ALA A 106 2.54 10.97 -17.95
CA ALA A 106 2.38 10.72 -19.39
C ALA A 106 1.40 9.58 -19.72
N GLY A 107 0.79 8.95 -18.70
CA GLY A 107 -0.24 7.93 -18.89
C GLY A 107 0.29 6.51 -19.12
N GLN A 108 1.59 6.24 -18.93
CA GLN A 108 2.13 4.89 -19.04
C GLN A 108 1.40 3.94 -18.06
N PRO A 109 0.71 2.89 -18.53
CA PRO A 109 -0.26 2.17 -17.71
C PRO A 109 0.31 1.59 -16.41
N VAL A 110 1.48 0.95 -16.49
CA VAL A 110 2.14 0.31 -15.34
C VAL A 110 2.64 1.37 -14.36
N ALA A 111 3.33 2.40 -14.84
CA ALA A 111 3.84 3.48 -14.00
C ALA A 111 2.69 4.22 -13.29
N ARG A 112 1.61 4.50 -14.02
CA ARG A 112 0.41 5.15 -13.49
C ARG A 112 -0.26 4.30 -12.41
N TYR A 113 -0.48 3.01 -12.66
CA TYR A 113 -1.07 2.11 -11.68
C TYR A 113 -0.19 1.97 -10.43
N TYR A 114 1.10 1.74 -10.60
CA TYR A 114 2.06 1.60 -9.50
C TYR A 114 2.10 2.85 -8.62
N THR A 115 2.17 4.04 -9.25
CA THR A 115 2.22 5.32 -8.54
C THR A 115 0.92 5.57 -7.77
N LEU A 116 -0.24 5.31 -8.38
CA LEU A 116 -1.54 5.47 -7.71
C LEU A 116 -1.71 4.52 -6.53
N VAL A 117 -1.37 3.24 -6.67
CA VAL A 117 -1.50 2.27 -5.58
C VAL A 117 -0.52 2.58 -4.44
N SER A 118 0.71 2.99 -4.76
CA SER A 118 1.69 3.42 -3.76
C SER A 118 1.20 4.66 -3.03
N TRP A 119 0.73 5.67 -3.77
CA TRP A 119 0.16 6.89 -3.19
C TRP A 119 -1.07 6.62 -2.32
N ALA A 120 -1.92 5.66 -2.70
CA ALA A 120 -3.10 5.29 -1.91
C ALA A 120 -2.74 4.85 -0.49
N THR A 121 -1.58 4.21 -0.28
CA THR A 121 -1.13 3.82 1.06
C THR A 121 -0.79 5.01 1.95
N ALA A 122 -0.14 6.04 1.39
CA ALA A 122 0.21 7.27 2.09
C ALA A 122 -1.03 8.14 2.35
N GLN A 123 -1.89 8.32 1.34
CA GLN A 123 -3.15 9.04 1.49
C GLN A 123 -4.04 8.40 2.56
N ALA A 124 -4.14 7.07 2.57
CA ALA A 124 -4.89 6.34 3.58
C ALA A 124 -4.34 6.54 5.00
N LEU A 125 -3.01 6.62 5.16
CA LEU A 125 -2.40 6.93 6.46
C LEU A 125 -2.80 8.34 6.92
N VAL A 126 -2.70 9.33 6.04
CA VAL A 126 -3.10 10.72 6.36
C VAL A 126 -4.57 10.79 6.76
N ASN A 127 -5.44 10.12 6.02
CA ASN A 127 -6.87 10.06 6.35
C ASN A 127 -7.09 9.39 7.71
N TYR A 128 -6.48 8.23 7.95
CA TYR A 128 -6.57 7.51 9.21
C TYR A 128 -6.13 8.39 10.40
N LEU A 129 -5.01 9.09 10.28
CA LEU A 129 -4.50 9.95 11.35
C LEU A 129 -5.40 11.17 11.60
N ARG A 130 -6.04 11.72 10.57
CA ARG A 130 -6.88 12.93 10.69
C ARG A 130 -8.30 12.66 11.17
N ARG A 131 -8.93 11.58 10.68
CA ARG A 131 -10.37 11.32 10.88
C ARG A 131 -10.70 9.88 11.29
N GLY A 132 -9.69 9.02 11.44
CA GLY A 132 -9.91 7.60 11.67
C GLY A 132 -10.48 6.87 10.45
N VAL A 133 -11.11 5.74 10.70
CA VAL A 133 -11.75 4.92 9.65
C VAL A 133 -13.26 5.01 9.83
N PRO A 134 -14.03 5.37 8.78
CA PRO A 134 -15.49 5.35 8.85
C PRO A 134 -16.01 3.96 9.21
N ALA A 135 -16.92 3.90 10.19
CA ALA A 135 -17.54 2.63 10.61
C ALA A 135 -18.66 2.17 9.65
N VAL A 136 -19.21 3.10 8.87
CA VAL A 136 -20.34 2.86 7.96
C VAL A 136 -19.84 2.84 6.53
N TRP A 137 -20.34 1.88 5.75
CA TRP A 137 -20.01 1.74 4.34
C TRP A 137 -21.14 2.33 3.48
N ASP A 138 -20.83 3.37 2.72
CA ASP A 138 -21.72 3.81 1.65
C ASP A 138 -21.53 2.87 0.44
N PRO A 139 -22.60 2.24 -0.06
CA PRO A 139 -22.54 1.42 -1.26
C PRO A 139 -21.92 2.23 -2.41
N ALA A 140 -21.06 1.59 -3.21
CA ALA A 140 -20.64 2.21 -4.46
C ALA A 140 -21.90 2.44 -5.31
N ALA A 141 -22.15 3.68 -5.75
CA ALA A 141 -23.27 3.99 -6.61
C ALA A 141 -23.24 3.06 -7.82
N THR A 142 -24.27 2.21 -7.94
CA THR A 142 -24.48 1.32 -9.08
C THR A 142 -24.67 2.21 -10.30
N ARG A 143 -23.68 2.20 -11.20
CA ARG A 143 -23.87 2.61 -12.59
C ARG A 143 -24.03 1.35 -13.43
#